data_AF-X1F1J9-F1
#
_entry.id   AF-X1F1J9-F1
#
_cell.length_a   1.000
_cell.length_b   1.000
_cell.length_c   1.000
_cell.angle_alpha   90.00
_cell.angle_beta   90.00
_cell.angle_gamma   90.00
#
_symmetry.space_group_name_H-M   'P 1'
#
loop_
_entity.id
_entity.type
_entity.pdbx_description
1 polymer ?
#
loop_
_entity_poly.entity_id
_entity_poly.type
_entity_poly.pdbx_seq_one_letter_code
_entity_poly.pdbx_strand_id
1 'polypeptide(L)'
;MPKNPGEKILSDLYNIKNKTLQQIADIYDVTRECVRQWMEECRLVRRKRGRRNSFDESNLKEMYHEYAGGEPVTKLLKKYRISSGTFYKLLFGPEKTRFKGKPKIKNISFRLSRKEFDSIKFWSNKLGISKSRFFRIAIRRYYDWYNSLSKEKKRKCTEKIQ
;
A
#
# COMPACT_ATOMS: atom_id res chain seq x y z
N MET A 1 -28.16 -8.03 -32.84
CA MET A 1 -27.48 -8.38 -31.58
C MET A 1 -27.21 -9.88 -31.58
N PRO A 2 -26.03 -10.34 -31.12
CA PRO A 2 -25.71 -11.76 -31.00
C PRO A 2 -26.72 -12.47 -30.09
N LYS A 3 -27.10 -13.70 -30.45
CA LYS A 3 -28.14 -14.46 -29.76
C LYS A 3 -27.60 -15.00 -28.43
N ASN A 4 -28.35 -14.82 -27.35
CA ASN A 4 -27.99 -15.32 -26.02
C ASN A 4 -27.90 -16.87 -26.06
N PRO A 5 -26.77 -17.49 -25.65
CA PRO A 5 -26.59 -18.94 -25.66
C PRO A 5 -27.47 -19.68 -24.64
N GLY A 6 -28.13 -18.96 -23.72
CA GLY A 6 -29.05 -19.51 -22.72
C GLY A 6 -28.39 -19.81 -21.38
N GLU A 7 -29.24 -19.94 -20.36
CA GLU A 7 -28.83 -19.99 -18.94
C GLU A 7 -27.88 -21.14 -18.62
N LYS A 8 -28.18 -22.37 -19.09
CA LYS A 8 -27.37 -23.56 -18.78
C LYS A 8 -25.92 -23.40 -19.25
N ILE A 9 -25.73 -23.02 -20.51
CA ILE A 9 -24.40 -22.85 -21.10
C ILE A 9 -23.64 -21.73 -20.41
N LEU A 10 -24.31 -20.61 -20.12
CA LEU A 10 -23.70 -19.47 -19.45
C LEU A 10 -23.28 -19.82 -18.01
N SER A 11 -24.12 -20.58 -17.29
CA SER A 11 -23.82 -21.09 -15.95
C SER A 11 -22.66 -22.08 -15.95
N ASP A 12 -22.59 -22.99 -16.92
CA ASP A 12 -21.50 -23.97 -17.02
C ASP A 12 -20.16 -23.29 -17.29
N LEU A 13 -20.12 -22.33 -18.22
CA LEU A 13 -18.91 -21.57 -18.51
C LEU A 13 -18.45 -20.74 -17.30
N TYR A 14 -19.40 -20.12 -16.59
CA TYR A 14 -19.11 -19.22 -15.48
C TYR A 14 -18.79 -19.96 -14.18
N ASN A 15 -19.61 -20.93 -13.76
CA ASN A 15 -19.49 -21.60 -12.47
C ASN A 15 -18.60 -22.84 -12.54
N ILE A 16 -18.80 -23.71 -13.54
CA ILE A 16 -18.09 -25.00 -13.64
C ILE A 16 -16.69 -24.78 -14.21
N LYS A 17 -16.59 -24.12 -15.37
CA LYS A 17 -15.30 -23.88 -16.05
C LYS A 17 -14.55 -22.66 -15.50
N ASN A 18 -15.11 -21.97 -14.51
CA ASN A 18 -14.53 -20.80 -13.85
C ASN A 18 -14.08 -19.65 -14.77
N LYS A 19 -14.56 -19.59 -16.02
CA LYS A 19 -14.12 -18.56 -16.98
C LYS A 19 -14.55 -17.17 -16.52
N THR A 20 -13.72 -16.17 -16.79
CA THR A 20 -14.08 -14.77 -16.57
C THR A 20 -15.08 -14.28 -17.61
N LEU A 21 -15.81 -13.21 -17.32
CA LEU A 21 -16.74 -12.61 -18.28
C LEU A 21 -16.04 -12.23 -19.59
N GLN A 22 -14.79 -11.78 -19.51
CA GLN A 22 -14.00 -11.44 -20.70
C GLN A 22 -13.74 -12.68 -21.56
N GLN A 23 -13.29 -13.78 -20.95
CA GLN A 23 -13.05 -15.03 -21.68
C GLN A 23 -14.32 -15.61 -22.30
N ILE A 24 -15.49 -15.41 -21.67
CA ILE A 24 -16.77 -15.78 -22.27
C ILE A 24 -17.07 -14.87 -23.46
N ALA A 25 -16.82 -13.57 -23.32
CA ALA A 25 -17.01 -12.60 -24.39
C ALA A 25 -16.15 -12.93 -25.61
N ASP A 26 -14.88 -13.31 -25.39
CA ASP A 26 -13.94 -13.71 -26.44
C ASP A 26 -14.39 -14.99 -27.18
N ILE A 27 -15.09 -15.92 -26.51
CA ILE A 27 -15.61 -17.16 -27.13
C ILE A 27 -16.76 -16.86 -28.10
N TYR A 28 -17.61 -15.89 -27.76
CA TYR A 28 -18.80 -15.55 -28.55
C TYR A 28 -18.58 -14.34 -29.45
N ASP A 29 -17.35 -13.80 -29.50
CA ASP A 29 -16.99 -12.56 -30.20
C ASP A 29 -17.93 -11.40 -29.87
N VAL A 30 -18.19 -11.23 -28.56
CA VAL A 30 -19.06 -10.17 -28.05
C VAL A 30 -18.31 -9.28 -27.07
N THR A 31 -18.91 -8.15 -26.71
CA THR A 31 -18.38 -7.33 -25.63
C THR A 31 -18.67 -7.97 -24.28
N ARG A 32 -17.78 -7.75 -23.31
CA ARG A 32 -17.97 -8.16 -21.91
C ARG A 32 -19.30 -7.65 -21.32
N GLU A 33 -19.75 -6.49 -21.80
CA GLU A 33 -21.00 -5.87 -21.37
C GLU A 33 -22.23 -6.65 -21.86
N CYS A 34 -22.17 -7.20 -23.06
CA CYS A 34 -23.22 -8.08 -23.58
C CYS A 34 -23.34 -9.36 -22.73
N VAL A 35 -22.21 -9.98 -22.38
CA VAL A 35 -22.20 -11.14 -21.45
C VAL A 35 -22.77 -10.75 -20.07
N ARG A 36 -22.50 -9.53 -19.60
CA ARG A 36 -23.06 -9.02 -18.34
C ARG A 36 -24.59 -8.95 -18.41
N GLN A 37 -25.14 -8.42 -19.50
CA GLN A 37 -26.58 -8.35 -19.74
C GLN A 37 -27.20 -9.75 -19.81
N TRP A 38 -26.60 -10.69 -20.55
CA TRP A 38 -27.08 -12.07 -20.60
C TRP A 38 -27.14 -12.74 -19.22
N MET A 39 -26.14 -12.51 -18.36
CA MET A 39 -26.18 -13.03 -16.99
C MET A 39 -27.29 -12.41 -16.15
N GLU A 40 -27.64 -11.13 -16.37
CA GLU A 40 -28.73 -10.44 -15.68
C GLU A 40 -30.09 -10.94 -16.17
N GLU A 41 -30.27 -11.11 -17.47
CA GLU A 41 -31.46 -11.71 -18.09
C GLU A 41 -31.71 -13.12 -17.55
N CYS A 42 -30.66 -13.94 -17.43
CA CYS A 42 -30.72 -15.29 -16.86
C CYS A 42 -30.71 -15.34 -15.33
N ARG A 43 -30.73 -14.19 -14.63
CA ARG A 43 -30.71 -14.11 -13.16
C ARG A 43 -29.57 -14.87 -12.47
N LEU A 44 -28.41 -14.99 -13.13
CA LEU A 44 -27.26 -15.71 -12.58
C LEU A 44 -26.58 -14.90 -11.48
N VAL A 45 -26.42 -15.53 -10.31
CA VAL A 45 -25.72 -14.91 -9.17
C VAL A 45 -24.25 -14.75 -9.51
N ARG A 46 -23.74 -13.52 -9.37
CA ARG A 46 -22.31 -13.24 -9.57
C ARG A 46 -21.48 -13.88 -8.47
N ARG A 47 -20.34 -14.44 -8.86
CA ARG A 47 -19.31 -14.89 -7.90
C ARG A 47 -18.94 -13.70 -7.02
N LYS A 48 -18.94 -13.92 -5.70
CA LYS A 48 -18.43 -12.93 -4.74
C LYS A 48 -17.02 -12.56 -5.19
N ARG A 49 -16.72 -11.27 -5.29
CA ARG A 49 -15.34 -10.82 -5.53
C ARG A 49 -14.48 -11.48 -4.46
N GLY A 50 -13.61 -12.41 -4.86
CA GLY A 50 -12.62 -12.97 -3.96
C GLY A 50 -11.89 -11.80 -3.31
N ARG A 51 -11.83 -11.76 -1.97
CA ARG A 51 -10.92 -10.84 -1.28
C ARG A 51 -9.55 -11.15 -1.88
N ARG A 52 -8.94 -10.15 -2.55
CA ARG A 52 -7.58 -10.28 -3.12
C ARG A 52 -6.68 -10.78 -2.00
N ASN A 53 -6.26 -12.03 -2.11
CA ASN A 53 -5.34 -12.75 -1.24
C ASN A 53 -5.63 -12.49 0.25
N SER A 54 -6.37 -13.39 0.90
CA SER A 54 -6.27 -13.53 2.35
C SER A 54 -4.82 -13.87 2.66
N PHE A 55 -4.01 -12.84 2.90
CA PHE A 55 -2.66 -13.00 3.39
C PHE A 55 -2.80 -13.63 4.78
N ASP A 56 -2.34 -14.86 4.91
CA ASP A 56 -2.51 -15.64 6.12
C ASP A 56 -1.88 -14.95 7.33
N GLU A 57 -2.52 -15.06 8.49
CA GLU A 57 -2.10 -14.40 9.73
C GLU A 57 -0.72 -14.90 10.18
N SER A 58 -0.41 -16.18 9.92
CA SER A 58 0.90 -16.76 10.18
C SER A 58 2.01 -16.07 9.37
N ASN A 59 1.78 -15.92 8.06
CA ASN A 59 2.69 -15.22 7.16
C ASN A 59 2.87 -13.75 7.55
N LEU A 60 1.83 -13.12 8.11
CA LEU A 60 1.89 -11.74 8.59
C LEU A 60 2.84 -11.59 9.78
N LYS A 61 2.77 -12.51 10.75
CA LYS A 61 3.65 -12.50 11.93
C LYS A 61 5.11 -12.71 11.54
N GLU A 62 5.39 -13.71 10.69
CA GLU A 62 6.75 -13.98 10.21
C GLU A 62 7.33 -12.78 9.44
N MET A 63 6.55 -12.21 8.52
CA MET A 63 6.94 -11.02 7.76
C MET A 63 7.23 -9.81 8.68
N TYR A 64 6.48 -9.65 9.77
CA TYR A 64 6.73 -8.59 10.76
C TYR A 64 8.05 -8.79 11.48
N HIS A 65 8.34 -10.01 11.93
CA HIS A 65 9.60 -10.34 12.61
C HIS A 65 10.81 -10.11 11.70
N GLU A 66 10.75 -10.53 10.44
CA GLU A 66 11.84 -10.30 9.48
C GLU A 66 12.06 -8.80 9.21
N TYR A 67 10.97 -8.05 9.05
CA TYR A 67 11.06 -6.60 8.88
C TYR A 67 11.66 -5.91 10.11
N ALA A 68 11.26 -6.32 11.32
CA ALA A 68 11.82 -5.82 12.58
C ALA A 68 13.31 -6.20 12.74
N GLY A 69 13.72 -7.35 12.21
CA GLY A 69 15.11 -7.80 12.13
C GLY A 69 15.97 -7.03 11.11
N GLY A 70 15.38 -6.09 10.36
CA GLY A 70 16.11 -5.23 9.43
C GLY A 70 16.25 -5.78 8.01
N GLU A 71 15.55 -6.87 7.67
CA GLU A 71 15.53 -7.40 6.31
C GLU A 71 15.01 -6.33 5.32
N PRO A 72 15.64 -6.19 4.14
CA PRO A 72 15.24 -5.18 3.18
C PRO A 72 13.86 -5.52 2.62
N VAL A 73 12.98 -4.51 2.59
CA VAL A 73 11.60 -4.63 2.09
C VAL A 73 11.53 -5.31 0.72
N THR A 74 12.46 -5.02 -0.19
CA THR A 74 12.51 -5.63 -1.53
C THR A 74 12.62 -7.15 -1.52
N LYS A 75 13.34 -7.73 -0.54
CA LYS A 75 13.46 -9.18 -0.34
C LYS A 75 12.15 -9.76 0.19
N LEU A 76 11.52 -9.08 1.16
CA LEU A 76 10.23 -9.48 1.73
C LEU A 76 9.10 -9.47 0.67
N LEU A 77 9.04 -8.43 -0.16
CA LEU A 77 8.02 -8.35 -1.23
C LEU A 77 8.11 -9.53 -2.21
N LYS A 78 9.34 -9.97 -2.52
CA LYS A 78 9.57 -11.13 -3.38
C LYS A 78 9.22 -12.45 -2.66
N LYS A 79 9.69 -12.63 -1.42
CA LYS A 79 9.42 -13.83 -0.60
C LYS A 79 7.91 -14.09 -0.48
N TYR A 80 7.16 -13.05 -0.14
CA TYR A 80 5.72 -13.15 0.13
C TYR A 80 4.84 -12.88 -1.10
N ARG A 81 5.43 -12.61 -2.28
CA ARG A 81 4.71 -12.31 -3.54
C ARG A 81 3.62 -11.24 -3.39
N ILE A 82 3.92 -10.19 -2.63
CA ILE A 82 3.00 -9.08 -2.36
C ILE A 82 3.53 -7.78 -2.94
N SER A 83 2.60 -6.90 -3.33
CA SER A 83 2.94 -5.54 -3.74
C SER A 83 3.42 -4.70 -2.56
N SER A 84 4.24 -3.68 -2.82
CA SER A 84 4.67 -2.72 -1.79
C SER A 84 3.49 -2.04 -1.09
N GLY A 85 2.43 -1.69 -1.84
CA GLY A 85 1.22 -1.12 -1.26
C GLY A 85 0.49 -2.09 -0.33
N THR A 86 0.44 -3.39 -0.69
CA THR A 86 -0.13 -4.44 0.17
C THR A 86 0.70 -4.61 1.44
N PHE A 87 2.02 -4.69 1.31
CA PHE A 87 2.96 -4.82 2.43
C PHE A 87 2.77 -3.70 3.47
N TYR A 88 2.74 -2.44 3.04
CA TYR A 88 2.54 -1.34 3.96
C TYR A 88 1.13 -1.29 4.55
N LYS A 89 0.11 -1.73 3.81
CA LYS A 89 -1.26 -1.82 4.32
C LYS A 89 -1.37 -2.87 5.43
N LEU A 90 -0.68 -3.99 5.25
CA LEU A 90 -0.63 -5.08 6.21
C LEU A 90 0.12 -4.65 7.49
N LEU A 91 1.27 -3.98 7.37
CA LEU A 91 2.06 -3.56 8.53
C LEU A 91 1.49 -2.36 9.29
N PHE A 92 0.93 -1.37 8.58
CA PHE A 92 0.59 -0.07 9.16
C PHE A 92 -0.90 0.27 9.11
N GLY A 93 -1.72 -0.62 8.56
CA GLY A 93 -3.15 -0.43 8.39
C GLY A 93 -3.53 0.50 7.21
N PRO A 94 -4.82 0.57 6.89
CA PRO A 94 -5.33 1.33 5.73
C PRO A 94 -5.14 2.84 5.86
N GLU A 95 -5.10 3.38 7.08
CA GLU A 95 -4.98 4.83 7.32
C GLU A 95 -3.59 5.38 6.98
N LYS A 96 -2.54 4.60 7.23
CA LYS A 96 -1.14 5.06 7.10
C LYS A 96 -0.55 4.86 5.69
N THR A 97 -1.27 4.20 4.79
CA THR A 97 -0.81 3.93 3.41
C THR A 97 -1.24 4.98 2.39
N ARG A 98 -2.13 5.87 2.78
CA ARG A 98 -2.43 7.08 2.02
C ARG A 98 -1.41 8.16 2.39
N PHE A 99 -0.18 8.06 1.87
CA PHE A 99 0.57 9.28 1.55
C PHE A 99 -0.17 9.98 0.40
N LYS A 100 -1.32 10.59 0.70
CA LYS A 100 -2.05 11.47 -0.20
C LYS A 100 -1.17 12.71 -0.36
N GLY A 101 -0.42 12.71 -1.46
CA GLY A 101 0.63 13.67 -1.71
C GLY A 101 1.94 13.21 -1.09
N LYS A 102 2.98 13.11 -1.92
CA LYS A 102 4.28 13.60 -1.45
C LYS A 102 3.95 15.00 -0.92
N PRO A 103 4.17 15.35 0.37
CA PRO A 103 4.18 16.76 0.70
C PRO A 103 5.11 17.37 -0.34
N LYS A 104 4.63 18.34 -1.12
CA LYS A 104 5.54 19.15 -1.92
C LYS A 104 6.47 19.70 -0.86
N ILE A 105 7.69 19.16 -0.75
CA ILE A 105 8.76 19.74 0.04
C ILE A 105 9.20 20.97 -0.75
N LYS A 106 8.26 21.89 -0.96
CA LYS A 106 8.50 23.26 -1.32
C LYS A 106 8.50 23.93 0.05
N ASN A 107 9.70 24.26 0.51
CA ASN A 107 9.94 25.10 1.67
C ASN A 107 9.82 24.45 3.06
N ILE A 108 10.26 23.19 3.20
CA ILE A 108 10.90 22.80 4.48
C ILE A 108 12.41 22.87 4.27
N SER A 109 12.90 24.05 3.90
CA SER A 109 14.21 24.47 4.35
C SER A 109 14.03 24.78 5.83
N PHE A 110 14.02 23.75 6.66
CA PHE A 110 14.44 23.94 8.05
C PHE A 110 15.80 24.63 7.91
N ARG A 111 15.90 25.90 8.32
CA ARG A 111 17.18 26.58 8.48
C ARG A 111 17.89 25.88 9.63
N LEU A 112 18.35 24.66 9.38
CA LEU A 112 19.33 24.01 10.22
C LEU A 112 20.54 24.93 10.18
N SER A 113 21.00 25.33 11.35
CA SER A 113 22.28 26.01 11.44
C SER A 113 23.34 25.13 10.77
N ARG A 114 24.40 25.75 10.24
CA ARG A 114 25.49 25.01 9.56
C ARG A 114 26.06 23.89 10.45
N LYS A 115 26.07 24.10 11.77
CA LYS A 115 26.46 23.12 12.80
C LYS A 115 25.55 21.88 12.86
N GLU A 116 24.25 22.04 12.72
CA GLU A 116 23.30 20.92 12.72
C GLU A 116 23.35 20.12 11.40
N PHE A 117 23.65 20.80 10.29
CA PHE A 117 23.85 20.14 8.99
C PHE A 117 25.13 19.28 8.97
N ASP A 118 26.21 19.77 9.57
CA ASP A 118 27.46 19.02 9.71
C ASP A 118 27.28 17.78 10.60
N SER A 119 26.44 17.86 11.64
CA SER A 119 26.04 16.72 12.46
C SER A 119 25.29 15.66 11.65
N ILE A 120 24.38 16.05 10.75
CA ILE A 120 23.66 15.12 9.86
C ILE A 120 24.62 14.38 8.94
N LYS A 121 25.58 15.08 8.33
CA LYS A 121 26.58 14.47 7.44
C LYS A 121 27.48 13.50 8.20
N PHE A 122 27.90 13.87 9.42
CA PHE A 122 28.70 13.03 10.30
C PHE A 122 27.96 11.73 10.65
N TRP A 123 26.72 11.85 11.15
CA TRP A 123 25.95 10.68 11.57
C TRP A 123 25.48 9.81 10.40
N SER A 124 25.15 10.40 9.25
CA SER A 124 24.80 9.60 8.05
C SER A 124 25.98 8.73 7.61
N ASN A 125 27.19 9.29 7.62
CA ASN A 125 28.40 8.56 7.25
C ASN A 125 28.75 7.50 8.29
N LYS A 126 28.68 7.84 9.59
CA LYS A 126 28.95 6.91 10.69
C LYS A 126 28.00 5.70 10.70
N LEU A 127 26.75 5.90 10.29
CA LEU A 127 25.72 4.85 10.23
C LEU A 127 25.65 4.14 8.86
N GLY A 128 26.47 4.52 7.87
CA GLY A 128 26.46 3.91 6.54
C GLY A 128 25.13 4.07 5.79
N ILE A 129 24.33 5.09 6.10
CA ILE A 129 23.04 5.34 5.45
C ILE A 129 23.05 6.65 4.67
N SER A 130 22.26 6.71 3.59
CA SER A 130 22.18 7.94 2.80
C SER A 130 21.64 9.11 3.63
N LYS A 131 22.16 10.33 3.38
CA LYS A 131 21.73 11.56 4.06
C LYS A 131 20.22 11.73 4.05
N SER A 132 19.57 11.45 2.91
CA SER A 132 18.11 11.51 2.79
C SER A 132 17.39 10.50 3.68
N ARG A 133 17.95 9.30 3.86
CA ARG A 133 17.38 8.28 4.76
C ARG A 133 17.56 8.69 6.22
N PHE A 134 18.75 9.18 6.59
CA PHE A 134 19.00 9.73 7.92
C PHE A 134 18.05 10.89 8.23
N PHE A 135 17.89 11.83 7.30
CA PHE A 135 17.02 13.00 7.46
C PHE A 135 15.55 12.59 7.70
N ARG A 136 15.06 11.60 6.95
CA ARG A 136 13.70 11.06 7.16
C ARG A 136 13.53 10.39 8.53
N ILE A 137 14.55 9.66 9.00
CA ILE A 137 14.53 9.00 10.31
C ILE A 137 14.58 10.04 11.43
N ALA A 138 15.47 11.03 11.31
CA ALA A 138 15.63 12.11 12.29
C ALA A 138 14.37 12.97 12.40
N ILE A 139 13.80 13.39 11.26
CA ILE A 139 12.52 14.11 11.22
C ILE A 139 11.42 13.29 11.87
N ARG A 140 11.31 12.00 11.54
CA ARG A 140 10.28 11.12 12.10
C ARG A 140 10.40 11.03 13.63
N ARG A 141 11.60 10.80 14.16
CA ARG A 141 11.83 10.77 15.61
C ARG A 141 11.56 12.12 16.28
N TYR A 142 11.90 13.23 15.63
CA TYR A 142 11.58 14.56 16.12
C TYR A 142 10.07 14.79 16.20
N TYR A 143 9.30 14.42 15.16
CA TYR A 143 7.85 14.53 15.16
C TYR A 143 7.18 13.61 16.19
N ASP A 144 7.65 12.37 16.33
CA ASP A 144 7.14 11.42 17.31
C ASP A 144 7.36 11.95 18.74
N TRP A 145 8.58 12.46 19.03
CA TRP A 145 8.90 13.11 20.30
C TRP A 145 8.06 14.37 20.52
N TYR A 146 8.01 15.28 19.54
CA TYR A 146 7.22 16.51 19.63
C TYR A 146 5.76 16.22 19.91
N ASN A 147 5.18 15.23 19.24
CA ASN A 147 3.77 14.84 19.44
C ASN A 147 3.50 14.23 20.83
N SER A 148 4.50 13.57 21.44
CA SER A 148 4.40 13.07 22.82
C SER A 148 4.49 14.16 23.90
N LEU A 149 4.86 15.40 23.55
CA LEU A 149 4.90 16.51 24.51
C LEU A 149 3.50 17.03 24.86
N SER A 150 3.35 17.49 26.11
CA SER A 150 2.15 18.22 26.55
C SER A 150 1.99 19.56 25.80
N LYS A 151 0.76 20.08 25.72
CA LYS A 151 0.46 21.34 25.01
C LYS A 151 1.33 22.52 25.48
N GLU A 152 1.63 22.58 26.78
CA GLU A 152 2.46 23.63 27.37
C GLU A 152 3.95 23.51 26.95
N LYS A 153 4.49 22.28 26.91
CA LYS A 153 5.85 22.02 26.43
C LYS A 153 5.99 22.30 24.93
N LYS A 154 4.94 22.02 24.14
CA LYS A 154 4.89 22.36 22.70
C LYS A 154 5.00 23.88 22.47
N ARG A 155 4.28 24.70 23.26
CA ARG A 155 4.34 26.17 23.19
C ARG A 155 5.75 26.71 23.49
N LYS A 156 6.41 26.20 24.54
CA LYS A 156 7.79 26.59 24.88
C LYS A 156 8.82 26.18 23.82
N CYS A 157 8.59 25.08 23.09
CA CYS A 157 9.45 24.67 21.97
C CYS A 157 9.31 25.58 20.74
N THR A 158 8.11 26.12 20.48
CA THR A 158 7.88 27.04 19.35
C THR A 158 8.40 28.45 19.62
N GLU A 159 8.40 28.90 20.88
CA GLU A 159 8.90 30.24 21.28
C GLU A 159 10.43 30.35 21.22
N LYS A 160 11.18 29.24 21.33
CA LYS A 160 12.65 29.22 21.21
C LYS A 160 13.18 29.26 19.76
N ILE A 161 12.29 29.29 18.77
CA ILE A 161 12.63 29.22 17.33
C ILE A 161 12.49 30.61 16.65
N GLN A 162 11.92 31.60 17.34
CA GLN A 162 11.97 33.02 16.94
C GLN A 162 13.28 33.66 17.39
#